data_AF-A0A6B3EJT9-F1
#
_entry.id   AF-A0A6B3EJT9-F1
#
_cell.length_a   1.000
_cell.length_b   1.000
_cell.length_c   1.000
_cell.angle_alpha   90.00
_cell.angle_beta   90.00
_cell.angle_gamma   90.00
#
_symmetry.space_group_name_H-M   'P 1'
#
loop_
_entity.id
_entity.type
_entity.pdbx_description
1 polymer ?
#
loop_
_entity_poly.entity_id
_entity_poly.type
_entity_poly.pdbx_seq_one_letter_code
_entity_poly.pdbx_strand_id
1 'polypeptide(L)'
;LGSGPLPKIVALVVLLAATVLWLLPLAWGLVTSFKSETDAATPDDGWIPAHGFTLGAYRKILDQGNLPLWALNSLLITVVVTALTVAVSALAAYGFSRTLFRGRKALLGLTLASIMVPPQILI
;
A
#
# COMPACT_ATOMS: atom_id res chain seq x y z
N LEU A 1 10.73 -28.03 -9.29
CA LEU A 1 9.27 -28.28 -9.38
C LEU A 1 9.03 -28.96 -10.72
N GLY A 2 8.69 -30.26 -10.71
CA GLY A 2 8.67 -31.10 -11.91
C GLY A 2 7.79 -30.52 -13.02
N SER A 3 8.19 -30.71 -14.28
CA SER A 3 7.51 -30.20 -15.48
C SER A 3 6.13 -30.84 -15.75
N GLY A 4 5.60 -31.66 -14.83
CA GLY A 4 4.31 -32.34 -14.96
C GLY A 4 3.09 -31.42 -14.73
N PRO A 5 1.89 -31.87 -15.15
CA PRO A 5 0.66 -31.08 -15.01
C PRO A 5 0.20 -30.92 -13.55
N LEU A 6 0.45 -31.92 -12.69
CA LEU A 6 0.05 -31.93 -11.28
C LEU A 6 0.62 -30.77 -10.45
N PRO A 7 1.95 -30.51 -10.41
CA PRO A 7 2.49 -29.39 -9.65
C PRO A 7 2.02 -28.02 -10.16
N LYS A 8 1.69 -27.89 -11.46
CA LYS A 8 1.10 -26.66 -12.01
C LYS A 8 -0.32 -26.45 -11.52
N ILE A 9 -1.15 -27.49 -11.48
CA ILE A 9 -2.52 -27.42 -10.95
C ILE A 9 -2.50 -27.08 -9.47
N VAL A 10 -1.63 -27.74 -8.68
CA VAL A 10 -1.47 -27.43 -7.24
C VAL A 10 -1.03 -25.99 -7.04
N ALA A 11 -0.03 -25.52 -7.79
CA ALA A 11 0.41 -24.12 -7.72
C ALA A 11 -0.74 -23.15 -8.08
N LEU A 12 -1.53 -23.46 -9.10
CA LEU A 12 -2.65 -22.61 -9.53
C LEU A 12 -3.77 -22.57 -8.48
N VAL A 13 -4.12 -23.71 -7.87
CA VAL A 13 -5.10 -23.76 -6.77
C VAL A 13 -4.62 -22.96 -5.56
N VAL A 14 -3.34 -23.09 -5.19
CA VAL A 14 -2.75 -22.32 -4.08
C VAL A 14 -2.75 -20.82 -4.38
N LEU A 15 -2.36 -20.42 -5.60
CA LEU A 15 -2.38 -19.02 -6.01
C LEU A 15 -3.81 -18.46 -6.03
N LEU A 16 -4.80 -19.22 -6.50
CA LEU A 16 -6.20 -18.82 -6.45
C LEU A 16 -6.69 -18.65 -5.02
N ALA A 17 -6.41 -19.60 -4.13
CA ALA A 17 -6.80 -19.51 -2.73
C ALA A 17 -6.16 -18.29 -2.05
N ALA A 18 -4.87 -18.05 -2.29
CA ALA A 18 -4.17 -16.87 -1.80
C ALA A 18 -4.80 -15.58 -2.34
N THR A 19 -5.12 -15.53 -3.64
CA THR A 19 -5.75 -14.37 -4.27
C THR A 19 -7.11 -14.06 -3.62
N VAL A 20 -7.95 -15.07 -3.42
CA VAL A 20 -9.25 -14.88 -2.75
C VAL A 20 -9.05 -14.35 -1.34
N LEU A 21 -8.13 -14.93 -0.56
CA LEU A 21 -7.83 -14.49 0.80
C LEU A 21 -7.39 -13.01 0.85
N TRP A 22 -6.54 -12.58 -0.09
CA TRP A 22 -6.07 -11.20 -0.20
C TRP A 22 -7.17 -10.23 -0.66
N LEU A 23 -8.13 -10.69 -1.47
CA LEU A 23 -9.23 -9.87 -1.95
C LEU A 23 -10.33 -9.66 -0.89
N LEU A 24 -10.45 -10.53 0.12
CA LEU A 24 -11.46 -10.39 1.18
C LEU A 24 -11.44 -9.01 1.88
N PRO A 25 -10.31 -8.51 2.42
CA PRO A 25 -10.30 -7.18 3.05
C PRO A 25 -10.55 -6.03 2.06
N LEU A 26 -10.14 -6.19 0.79
CA LEU A 26 -10.45 -5.21 -0.26
C LEU A 26 -11.95 -5.19 -0.56
N ALA A 27 -12.56 -6.36 -0.72
CA ALA A 27 -14.00 -6.50 -0.93
C ALA A 27 -14.79 -5.94 0.25
N TRP A 28 -14.31 -6.17 1.48
CA TRP A 28 -14.87 -5.56 2.68
C TRP A 28 -14.83 -4.04 2.63
N GLY A 29 -13.66 -3.46 2.35
CA GLY A 29 -13.51 -2.01 2.23
C GLY A 29 -14.40 -1.40 1.14
N LEU A 30 -14.56 -2.09 0.00
CA LEU A 30 -15.47 -1.69 -1.08
C LEU A 30 -16.93 -1.75 -0.63
N VAL A 31 -17.36 -2.80 0.06
CA VAL A 31 -18.73 -2.89 0.60
C VAL A 31 -18.99 -1.78 1.61
N THR A 32 -18.03 -1.52 2.51
CA THR A 32 -18.12 -0.48 3.53
C THR A 32 -18.16 0.93 2.91
N SER A 33 -17.52 1.18 1.77
CA SER A 33 -17.61 2.50 1.11
C SER A 33 -19.01 2.83 0.56
N PHE A 34 -19.89 1.84 0.41
CA PHE A 34 -21.29 2.01 0.06
C PHE A 34 -22.24 1.97 1.27
N LYS A 35 -21.72 1.93 2.51
CA LYS A 35 -22.55 1.97 3.72
C LYS A 35 -22.83 3.41 4.15
N SER A 36 -23.86 3.60 4.97
CA SER A 36 -24.10 4.86 5.66
C SER A 36 -23.04 5.09 6.75
N GLU A 37 -22.78 6.34 7.15
CA GLU A 37 -21.83 6.63 8.25
C GLU A 37 -22.24 5.94 9.55
N THR A 38 -23.55 5.80 9.80
CA THR A 38 -24.10 5.10 10.95
C THR A 38 -23.87 3.60 10.90
N ASP A 39 -24.00 2.96 9.73
CA ASP A 39 -23.75 1.52 9.57
C ASP A 39 -22.27 1.17 9.62
N ALA A 40 -21.41 2.01 9.05
CA ALA A 40 -19.96 1.81 9.06
C ALA A 40 -19.33 2.02 10.46
N ALA A 41 -20.02 2.75 11.36
CA ALA A 41 -19.55 3.03 12.71
C ALA A 41 -20.08 2.02 13.76
N THR A 42 -21.02 1.15 13.41
CA THR A 42 -21.57 0.16 14.34
C THR A 42 -20.66 -1.07 14.51
N PRO A 43 -20.58 -1.67 15.71
CA PRO A 43 -19.81 -2.90 15.95
C PRO A 43 -20.31 -4.13 15.17
N ASP A 44 -21.60 -4.17 14.83
CA ASP A 44 -22.25 -5.23 14.01
C ASP A 44 -22.08 -4.95 12.50
N ASP A 45 -20.91 -4.42 12.10
CA ASP A 45 -20.61 -4.15 10.70
C ASP A 45 -20.49 -5.48 9.95
N GLY A 46 -21.59 -5.93 9.33
CA GLY A 46 -21.68 -7.15 8.51
C GLY A 46 -21.42 -6.87 7.02
N TRP A 47 -21.33 -7.92 6.18
CA TRP A 47 -21.16 -7.76 4.72
C TRP A 47 -22.35 -7.06 4.04
N ILE A 48 -23.51 -7.00 4.70
CA ILE A 48 -24.74 -6.41 4.16
C ILE A 48 -25.22 -5.33 5.14
N PRO A 49 -25.30 -4.05 4.75
CA PRO A 49 -25.76 -2.98 5.62
C PRO A 49 -27.25 -3.12 5.96
N ALA A 50 -27.60 -2.85 7.22
CA ALA A 50 -28.99 -2.91 7.70
C ALA A 50 -29.90 -1.89 7.00
N HIS A 51 -29.37 -0.71 6.67
CA HIS A 51 -30.12 0.38 6.01
C HIS A 51 -29.96 0.39 4.47
N GLY A 52 -29.36 -0.66 3.89
CA GLY A 52 -29.13 -0.80 2.46
C GLY A 52 -27.90 -0.05 1.92
N PHE A 53 -27.55 -0.31 0.66
CA PHE A 53 -26.42 0.32 -0.01
C PHE A 53 -26.76 1.76 -0.42
N THR A 54 -25.85 2.69 -0.16
CA THR A 54 -26.01 4.12 -0.40
C THR A 54 -24.79 4.72 -1.08
N LEU A 55 -25.04 5.76 -1.90
CA LEU A 55 -24.00 6.61 -2.49
C LEU A 55 -23.82 7.93 -1.73
N GLY A 56 -24.41 8.04 -0.53
CA GLY A 56 -24.41 9.26 0.28
C GLY A 56 -23.00 9.74 0.62
N ALA A 57 -22.09 8.83 0.98
CA ALA A 57 -20.70 9.16 1.28
C ALA A 57 -19.98 9.80 0.08
N TYR A 58 -20.17 9.24 -1.13
CA TYR A 58 -19.60 9.78 -2.35
C TYR A 58 -20.14 11.17 -2.68
N ARG A 59 -21.46 11.39 -2.58
CA ARG A 59 -22.05 12.72 -2.78
C ARG A 59 -21.49 13.74 -1.78
N LYS A 60 -21.41 13.37 -0.50
CA LYS A 60 -20.85 14.23 0.56
C LYS A 60 -19.40 14.65 0.24
N ILE A 61 -18.56 13.71 -0.19
CA ILE A 61 -17.16 14.00 -0.55
C ILE A 61 -17.04 14.86 -1.81
N LEU A 62 -17.93 14.67 -2.80
CA LEU A 62 -17.92 15.46 -4.03
C LEU A 62 -18.49 16.87 -3.86
N ASP A 63 -19.53 17.02 -3.03
CA ASP A 63 -20.22 18.31 -2.81
C ASP A 63 -19.51 19.17 -1.75
N GLN A 64 -19.00 18.55 -0.67
CA GLN A 64 -18.40 19.26 0.46
C GLN A 64 -16.88 19.14 0.52
N GLY A 65 -16.30 18.15 -0.15
CA GLY A 65 -14.86 17.89 -0.14
C GLY A 65 -14.13 18.57 -1.30
N ASN A 66 -12.85 18.84 -1.09
CA ASN A 66 -11.96 19.30 -2.17
C ASN A 66 -11.12 18.12 -2.69
N LEU A 67 -11.81 17.07 -3.14
CA LEU A 67 -11.19 15.83 -3.61
C LEU A 67 -10.12 16.06 -4.70
N PRO A 68 -10.35 16.92 -5.72
CA PRO A 68 -9.33 17.17 -6.75
C PRO A 68 -8.05 17.80 -6.19
N LEU A 69 -8.17 18.72 -5.22
CA LEU A 69 -7.01 19.34 -4.58
C LEU A 69 -6.24 18.32 -3.74
N TRP A 70 -6.92 17.47 -2.98
CA TRP A 70 -6.25 16.42 -2.18
C TRP A 70 -5.54 15.39 -3.07
N ALA A 71 -6.17 15.01 -4.19
CA ALA A 71 -5.57 14.12 -5.17
C ALA A 71 -4.34 14.75 -5.83
N LEU A 72 -4.44 16.03 -6.23
CA LEU A 72 -3.32 16.76 -6.85
C LEU A 72 -2.16 16.98 -5.87
N ASN A 73 -2.45 17.35 -4.62
CA ASN A 73 -1.44 17.50 -3.58
C ASN A 73 -0.70 16.19 -3.33
N SER A 74 -1.45 15.08 -3.21
CA SER A 74 -0.86 13.75 -3.02
C SER A 74 0.00 13.35 -4.21
N LEU A 75 -0.51 13.53 -5.44
CA LEU A 75 0.22 13.23 -6.66
C LEU A 75 1.52 14.05 -6.76
N LEU A 76 1.45 15.36 -6.52
CA LEU A 76 2.60 16.25 -6.59
C LEU A 76 3.66 15.84 -5.55
N ILE A 77 3.25 15.64 -4.30
CA ILE A 77 4.17 15.25 -3.23
C ILE A 77 4.81 13.90 -3.55
N THR A 78 4.02 12.89 -3.94
CA THR A 78 4.56 11.56 -4.28
C THR A 78 5.55 11.65 -5.43
N VAL A 79 5.22 12.34 -6.52
CA VAL A 79 6.11 12.46 -7.69
C VAL A 79 7.42 13.16 -7.32
N VAL A 80 7.34 14.30 -6.61
CA VAL A 80 8.52 15.07 -6.23
C VAL A 80 9.40 14.27 -5.27
N VAL A 81 8.82 13.68 -4.22
CA VAL A 81 9.56 12.88 -3.25
C VAL A 81 10.19 11.66 -3.92
N THR A 82 9.44 10.89 -4.72
CA THR A 82 9.98 9.73 -5.42
C THR A 82 11.12 10.11 -6.37
N ALA A 83 10.98 11.19 -7.15
CA ALA A 83 12.03 11.64 -8.05
C ALA A 83 13.32 12.03 -7.30
N LEU A 84 13.19 12.79 -6.21
CA LEU A 84 14.33 13.18 -5.38
C LEU A 84 14.97 11.97 -4.70
N THR A 85 14.16 11.08 -4.12
CA THR A 85 14.66 9.86 -3.47
C THR A 85 15.42 8.99 -4.47
N VAL A 86 14.87 8.73 -5.66
CA VAL A 86 15.54 7.93 -6.69
C VAL A 86 16.85 8.59 -7.13
N ALA A 87 16.86 9.91 -7.36
CA ALA A 87 18.07 10.63 -7.76
C ALA A 87 19.18 10.50 -6.70
N VAL A 88 18.86 10.76 -5.43
CA VAL A 88 19.82 10.67 -4.31
C VAL A 88 20.27 9.23 -4.09
N SER A 89 19.34 8.26 -4.07
CA SER A 89 19.66 6.85 -3.88
C SER A 89 20.50 6.29 -5.02
N ALA A 90 20.26 6.69 -6.27
CA ALA A 90 21.07 6.28 -7.41
C ALA A 90 22.50 6.81 -7.33
N LEU A 91 22.68 8.08 -6.97
CA LEU A 91 24.01 8.69 -6.77
C LEU A 91 24.77 8.00 -5.61
N ALA A 92 24.08 7.76 -4.49
CA ALA A 92 24.66 7.04 -3.35
C ALA A 92 25.06 5.61 -3.73
N ALA A 93 24.17 4.87 -4.41
CA ALA A 93 24.44 3.51 -4.87
C ALA A 93 25.61 3.45 -5.87
N TYR A 94 25.74 4.45 -6.75
CA TYR A 94 26.89 4.57 -7.64
C TYR A 94 28.20 4.77 -6.85
N GLY A 95 28.21 5.68 -5.88
CA GLY A 95 29.34 5.90 -4.99
C GLY A 95 29.73 4.61 -4.26
N PHE A 96 28.77 3.92 -3.65
CA PHE A 96 29.01 2.65 -2.98
C PHE A 96 29.48 1.55 -3.93
N SER A 97 28.98 1.45 -5.15
CA SER A 97 29.31 0.32 -6.05
C SER A 97 30.61 0.51 -6.82
N ARG A 98 30.91 1.72 -7.29
CA ARG A 98 32.02 2.00 -8.21
C ARG A 98 33.26 2.59 -7.56
N THR A 99 33.18 3.06 -6.31
CA THR A 99 34.32 3.67 -5.62
C THR A 99 34.80 2.85 -4.42
N LEU A 100 36.11 2.89 -4.17
CA LEU A 100 36.76 2.30 -2.99
C LEU A 100 37.23 3.45 -2.10
N PHE A 101 36.47 3.73 -1.03
CA PHE A 101 36.79 4.79 -0.07
C PHE A 101 36.86 4.25 1.37
N ARG A 102 37.67 4.90 2.21
CA ARG A 102 37.82 4.54 3.64
C ARG A 102 36.50 4.77 4.38
N GLY A 103 36.02 3.74 5.09
CA GLY A 103 34.76 3.80 5.86
C GLY A 103 33.52 3.25 5.13
N ARG A 104 33.64 2.79 3.87
CA ARG A 104 32.52 2.26 3.06
C ARG A 104 31.66 1.21 3.78
N LYS A 105 32.28 0.26 4.49
CA LYS A 105 31.56 -0.80 5.22
C LYS A 105 30.75 -0.24 6.41
N ALA A 106 31.30 0.75 7.12
CA ALA A 106 30.63 1.38 8.25
C ALA A 106 29.42 2.20 7.78
N LEU A 107 29.58 3.01 6.72
CA LEU A 107 28.46 3.76 6.15
C LEU A 107 27.38 2.84 5.57
N LEU A 108 27.77 1.75 4.89
CA LEU A 108 26.81 0.76 4.41
C LEU A 108 26.03 0.13 5.58
N GLY A 109 26.73 -0.27 6.64
CA GLY A 109 26.11 -0.80 7.86
C GLY A 109 25.14 0.19 8.50
N LEU A 110 25.50 1.48 8.56
CA LEU A 110 24.63 2.55 9.07
C LEU A 110 23.36 2.70 8.22
N THR A 111 23.48 2.71 6.89
CA THR A 111 22.31 2.78 6.00
C THR A 111 21.40 1.56 6.12
N LEU A 112 21.95 0.36 6.33
CA LEU A 112 21.14 -0.82 6.59
C LEU A 112 20.44 -0.72 7.95
N ALA A 113 21.16 -0.30 8.99
CA ALA A 113 20.60 -0.09 10.31
C ALA A 113 19.46 0.93 10.31
N SER A 114 19.57 2.01 9.52
CA SER A 114 18.51 3.03 9.44
C SER A 114 17.22 2.51 8.79
N ILE A 115 17.30 1.56 7.85
CA ILE A 115 16.12 0.95 7.22
C ILE A 115 15.47 -0.09 8.15
N MET A 116 16.22 -0.66 9.09
CA MET A 116 15.71 -1.63 10.07
C MET A 116 14.92 -0.97 11.20
N VAL A 117 15.03 0.34 11.42
CA VAL A 117 14.21 1.07 12.40
C VAL A 117 12.82 1.26 11.80
N PRO A 118 11.78 0.59 12.35
CA PRO A 118 10.44 0.70 11.81
C PRO A 118 9.89 2.11 12.05
N PRO A 119 9.34 2.79 11.03
CA PRO A 119 8.79 4.13 11.17
C PRO A 119 7.60 4.19 12.15
N GLN A 120 6.97 3.05 12.45
CA GLN A 120 5.86 2.94 13.40
C GLN A 120 6.21 3.33 14.84
N ILE A 121 7.50 3.44 15.21
CA ILE A 121 7.93 3.91 16.55
C ILE A 121 7.81 5.44 16.69
N LEU A 122 7.68 6.17 15.58
CA LEU A 122 7.61 7.64 15.55
C LEU A 122 6.18 8.20 15.63
N ILE A 123 5.17 7.34 15.73
CA ILE A 123 3.73 7.68 15.79
C ILE A 123 3.21 7.35 17.19
#